data_AF-A0A099KJ90-F1
#
_entry.id   AF-A0A099KJ90-F1
#
_cell.length_a   1.000
_cell.length_b   1.000
_cell.length_c   1.000
_cell.angle_alpha   90.00
_cell.angle_beta   90.00
_cell.angle_gamma   90.00
#
_symmetry.space_group_name_H-M   'P 1'
#
loop_
_entity.id
_entity.type
_entity.pdbx_description
1 polymer ?
#
loop_
_entity_poly.entity_id
_entity_poly.type
_entity_poly.pdbx_seq_one_letter_code
_entity_poly.pdbx_strand_id
1 'polypeptide(L)'
;MTVHINIDELLRKYELGVISKKDLGTLRRHKLISVLDDIIKSSPIQAIKWLDKKRSKISTAKLAESVGFDTQTDTIRQSFKALVSQYEDELRKNGIITTDKKTNIEVGEGNVKAFSTFLNNRLKDNSYYWPKNNKGGIYRRIIWAYFIDVSPELVKSAPSFFTRNIAIKTQLEEIDLMIVNDQIKTLDYSSASALDEMSDTMLSRALSNIRLELKNTKTELFLLREQNADFEQQLKEYESKEKALIAKGINAFKAGSSH
;
A
#
# COMPACT_ATOMS: atom_id res chain seq x y z
N MET A 1 25.76 -16.33 -32.25
CA MET A 1 26.66 -15.19 -31.92
C MET A 1 26.33 -14.70 -30.52
N THR A 2 27.10 -15.14 -29.52
CA THR A 2 27.02 -14.64 -28.15
C THR A 2 27.71 -13.29 -28.10
N VAL A 3 26.94 -12.20 -27.96
CA VAL A 3 27.49 -10.87 -27.67
C VAL A 3 28.19 -10.98 -26.32
N HIS A 4 29.53 -10.96 -26.32
CA HIS A 4 30.29 -10.77 -25.09
C HIS A 4 30.01 -9.36 -24.58
N ILE A 5 29.12 -9.28 -23.60
CA ILE A 5 28.83 -8.03 -22.89
C ILE A 5 30.07 -7.70 -22.08
N ASN A 6 30.80 -6.67 -22.48
CA ASN A 6 31.96 -6.18 -21.74
C ASN A 6 31.48 -5.35 -20.54
N ILE A 7 31.44 -5.98 -19.36
CA ILE A 7 30.94 -5.36 -18.12
C ILE A 7 31.82 -4.17 -17.70
N ASP A 8 33.13 -4.23 -17.95
CA ASP A 8 34.06 -3.15 -17.61
C ASP A 8 33.77 -1.90 -18.45
N GLU A 9 33.38 -2.09 -19.71
CA GLU A 9 32.93 -0.99 -20.55
C GLU A 9 31.60 -0.38 -20.05
N LEU A 10 30.69 -1.21 -19.54
CA LEU A 10 29.43 -0.75 -18.95
C LEU A 10 29.65 0.03 -17.65
N LEU A 11 30.55 -0.42 -16.79
CA LEU A 11 30.94 0.28 -15.56
C LEU A 11 31.55 1.64 -15.90
N ARG A 12 32.48 1.68 -16.86
CA ARG A 12 33.08 2.94 -17.32
C ARG A 12 32.04 3.91 -17.87
N LYS A 13 31.06 3.42 -18.64
CA LYS A 13 29.95 4.26 -19.15
C LYS A 13 29.06 4.79 -18.04
N TYR A 14 28.85 4.02 -16.96
CA TYR A 14 28.09 4.46 -15.79
C TYR A 14 28.84 5.56 -15.02
N GLU A 15 30.13 5.36 -14.75
CA GLU A 15 30.98 6.35 -14.06
C GLU A 15 31.08 7.68 -14.82
N LEU A 16 31.11 7.61 -16.16
CA LEU A 16 31.10 8.78 -17.04
C LEU A 16 29.71 9.40 -17.24
N GLY A 17 28.64 8.83 -16.66
CA GLY A 17 27.27 9.35 -16.77
C GLY A 17 26.63 9.23 -18.17
N VAL A 18 27.23 8.48 -19.08
CA VAL A 18 26.80 8.34 -20.50
C VAL A 18 26.11 7.01 -20.80
N ILE A 19 25.84 6.21 -19.77
CA ILE A 19 25.22 4.89 -19.93
C ILE A 19 23.77 5.00 -20.42
N SER A 20 23.40 4.16 -21.40
CA SER A 20 22.01 4.06 -21.84
C SER A 20 21.15 3.29 -20.83
N LYS A 21 19.82 3.52 -20.84
CA LYS A 21 18.90 2.78 -19.97
C LYS A 21 18.99 1.25 -20.15
N LYS A 22 19.24 0.80 -21.39
CA LYS A 22 19.36 -0.62 -21.74
C LYS A 22 20.64 -1.23 -21.18
N ASP A 23 21.74 -0.50 -21.30
CA ASP A 23 23.06 -0.89 -20.79
C ASP A 23 23.07 -0.92 -19.26
N LEU A 24 22.43 0.06 -18.63
CA LEU A 24 22.23 0.10 -17.18
C LEU A 24 21.42 -1.09 -16.68
N GLY A 25 20.35 -1.47 -17.40
CA GLY A 25 19.58 -2.68 -17.10
C GLY A 25 20.42 -3.96 -17.19
N THR A 26 21.32 -4.02 -18.17
CA THR A 26 22.25 -5.15 -18.36
C THR A 26 23.28 -5.22 -17.23
N LEU A 27 23.87 -4.08 -16.86
CA LEU A 27 24.81 -3.98 -15.74
C LEU A 27 24.17 -4.41 -14.41
N ARG A 28 22.98 -3.89 -14.11
CA ARG A 28 22.20 -4.26 -12.92
C ARG A 28 21.88 -5.75 -12.89
N ARG A 29 21.47 -6.33 -14.02
CA ARG A 29 21.21 -7.77 -14.14
C ARG A 29 22.47 -8.59 -13.86
N HIS A 30 23.61 -8.19 -14.42
CA HIS A 30 24.86 -8.91 -14.21
C HIS A 30 25.29 -8.87 -12.73
N LYS A 31 25.23 -7.68 -12.10
CA LYS A 31 25.54 -7.55 -10.67
C LYS A 31 24.56 -8.34 -9.80
N LEU A 32 23.27 -8.35 -10.14
CA LEU A 32 22.25 -9.14 -9.45
C LEU A 32 22.54 -10.65 -9.54
N ILE A 33 22.93 -11.16 -10.72
CA ILE A 33 23.32 -12.58 -10.89
C ILE A 33 24.50 -12.90 -9.97
N SER A 34 25.54 -12.07 -9.96
CA SER A 34 26.70 -12.26 -9.09
C SER A 34 26.30 -12.31 -7.60
N VAL A 35 25.45 -11.39 -7.14
CA VAL A 35 24.97 -11.40 -5.74
C VAL A 35 24.16 -12.67 -5.45
N LEU A 36 23.27 -13.07 -6.36
CA LEU A 36 22.44 -14.27 -6.18
C LEU A 36 23.27 -15.56 -6.19
N ASP A 37 24.29 -15.66 -7.04
CA ASP A 37 25.25 -16.76 -7.07
C ASP A 37 26.04 -16.85 -5.75
N ASP A 38 26.48 -15.70 -5.22
CA ASP A 38 27.17 -15.64 -3.93
C ASP A 38 26.26 -16.11 -2.79
N ILE A 39 24.97 -15.76 -2.83
CA ILE A 39 23.99 -16.22 -1.83
C ILE A 39 23.84 -17.74 -1.86
N ILE A 40 23.76 -18.35 -3.05
CA ILE A 40 23.64 -19.82 -3.19
C ILE A 40 24.90 -20.53 -2.70
N LYS A 41 26.08 -20.00 -3.01
CA LYS A 41 27.37 -20.59 -2.62
C LYS A 41 27.71 -20.34 -1.15
N SER A 42 27.08 -19.36 -0.51
CA SER A 42 27.32 -19.02 0.89
C SER A 42 26.80 -20.10 1.85
N SER A 43 27.34 -20.11 3.08
CA SER A 43 26.85 -21.04 4.10
C SER A 43 25.39 -20.76 4.45
N PRO A 44 24.61 -21.77 4.90
CA PRO A 44 23.19 -21.59 5.23
C PRO A 44 22.91 -20.44 6.20
N ILE A 45 23.82 -20.21 7.16
CA ILE A 45 23.73 -19.12 8.14
C ILE A 45 23.84 -17.74 7.46
N GLN A 46 24.71 -17.62 6.46
CA GLN A 46 24.88 -16.39 5.68
C GLN A 46 23.71 -16.18 4.72
N ALA A 47 23.26 -17.24 4.03
CA ALA A 47 22.12 -17.19 3.12
C ALA A 47 20.82 -16.76 3.84
N ILE A 48 20.58 -17.22 5.08
CA ILE A 48 19.41 -16.79 5.89
C ILE A 48 19.39 -15.27 6.10
N LYS A 49 20.55 -14.61 6.20
CA LYS A 49 20.61 -13.15 6.38
C LYS A 49 20.07 -12.39 5.16
N TRP A 50 19.99 -13.01 3.99
CA TRP A 50 19.44 -12.40 2.78
C TRP A 50 17.92 -12.54 2.65
N LEU A 51 17.31 -13.39 3.48
CA LEU A 51 15.87 -13.62 3.44
C LEU A 51 15.08 -12.47 4.10
N ASP A 52 13.77 -12.46 3.82
CA ASP A 52 12.81 -11.62 4.53
C ASP A 52 12.61 -12.06 5.98
N LYS A 53 11.93 -11.23 6.80
CA LYS A 53 11.72 -11.51 8.23
C LYS A 53 11.05 -12.87 8.49
N LYS A 54 10.25 -13.35 7.52
CA LYS A 54 9.51 -14.62 7.60
C LYS A 54 10.30 -15.81 7.04
N ARG A 55 11.51 -15.60 6.51
CA ARG A 55 12.35 -16.60 5.83
C ARG A 55 11.65 -17.30 4.66
N SER A 56 10.73 -16.59 4.00
CA SER A 56 9.87 -17.14 2.93
C SER A 56 10.37 -16.84 1.51
N LYS A 57 11.21 -15.81 1.37
CA LYS A 57 11.74 -15.30 0.08
C LYS A 57 12.97 -14.45 0.30
N ILE A 58 13.70 -14.13 -0.76
CA ILE A 58 14.83 -13.21 -0.69
C ILE A 58 14.31 -11.78 -0.51
N SER A 59 14.99 -11.00 0.34
CA SER A 59 14.61 -9.61 0.58
C SER A 59 14.95 -8.72 -0.62
N THR A 60 13.94 -8.24 -1.33
CA THR A 60 14.11 -7.33 -2.48
C THR A 60 14.76 -6.00 -2.10
N ALA A 61 14.63 -5.57 -0.84
CA ALA A 61 15.30 -4.37 -0.33
C ALA A 61 16.81 -4.57 -0.21
N LYS A 62 17.23 -5.70 0.38
CA LYS A 62 18.65 -6.04 0.53
C LYS A 62 19.30 -6.27 -0.84
N LEU A 63 18.58 -6.92 -1.76
CA LEU A 63 19.05 -7.08 -3.14
C LEU A 63 19.23 -5.73 -3.84
N ALA A 64 18.26 -4.80 -3.73
CA ALA A 64 18.36 -3.48 -4.34
C ALA A 64 19.59 -2.70 -3.85
N GLU A 65 19.80 -2.70 -2.54
CA GLU A 65 20.95 -2.08 -1.89
C GLU A 65 22.28 -2.69 -2.36
N SER A 66 22.37 -4.03 -2.42
CA SER A 66 23.59 -4.74 -2.83
C SER A 66 23.92 -4.62 -4.32
N VAL A 67 22.91 -4.48 -5.17
CA VAL A 67 23.08 -4.30 -6.61
C VAL A 67 23.59 -2.89 -6.91
N GLY A 68 23.12 -1.88 -6.16
CA GLY A 68 23.50 -0.49 -6.38
C GLY A 68 22.97 0.07 -7.70
N PHE A 69 23.68 1.03 -8.28
CA PHE A 69 23.33 1.69 -9.56
C PHE A 69 21.92 2.27 -9.59
N ASP A 70 21.45 2.88 -8.50
CA ASP A 70 20.08 3.41 -8.33
C ASP A 70 18.98 2.36 -8.56
N THR A 71 19.26 1.11 -8.21
CA THR A 71 18.28 0.02 -8.32
C THR A 71 17.21 0.18 -7.25
N GLN A 72 15.95 0.30 -7.67
CA GLN A 72 14.82 0.34 -6.75
C GLN A 72 14.24 -1.05 -6.50
N THR A 73 13.56 -1.21 -5.37
CA THR A 73 12.88 -2.47 -5.02
C THR A 73 11.82 -2.87 -6.06
N ASP A 74 11.16 -1.89 -6.67
CA ASP A 74 10.16 -2.13 -7.71
C ASP A 74 10.79 -2.65 -9.02
N THR A 75 12.00 -2.21 -9.36
CA THR A 75 12.76 -2.74 -10.50
C THR A 75 13.03 -4.24 -10.33
N ILE A 76 13.39 -4.68 -9.11
CA ILE A 76 13.58 -6.10 -8.82
C ILE A 76 12.25 -6.86 -8.90
N ARG A 77 11.17 -6.30 -8.36
CA ARG A 77 9.84 -6.92 -8.36
C ARG A 77 9.22 -7.07 -9.74
N GLN A 78 9.55 -6.19 -10.68
CA GLN A 78 8.97 -6.17 -12.02
C GLN A 78 9.91 -6.77 -13.05
N SER A 79 11.11 -6.20 -13.20
CA SER A 79 12.03 -6.52 -14.30
C SER A 79 12.90 -7.75 -14.03
N PHE A 80 13.17 -8.07 -12.77
CA PHE A 80 14.04 -9.21 -12.39
C PHE A 80 13.32 -10.31 -11.62
N LYS A 81 11.99 -10.26 -11.54
CA LYS A 81 11.17 -11.22 -10.79
C LYS A 81 11.46 -12.66 -11.14
N ALA A 82 11.49 -12.98 -12.45
CA ALA A 82 11.70 -14.35 -12.92
C ALA A 82 13.07 -14.89 -12.52
N LEU A 83 14.11 -14.05 -12.59
CA LEU A 83 15.47 -14.41 -12.18
C LEU A 83 15.53 -14.69 -10.68
N VAL A 84 15.01 -13.77 -9.85
CA VAL A 84 15.00 -13.96 -8.39
C VAL A 84 14.20 -15.21 -7.99
N SER A 85 13.07 -15.48 -8.66
CA SER A 85 12.27 -16.68 -8.42
C SER A 85 13.04 -17.98 -8.67
N GLN A 86 13.86 -18.04 -9.73
CA GLN A 86 14.68 -19.24 -10.00
C GLN A 86 15.67 -19.53 -8.87
N TYR A 87 16.34 -18.50 -8.36
CA TYR A 87 17.29 -18.64 -7.24
C TYR A 87 16.57 -18.95 -5.92
N GLU A 88 15.36 -18.42 -5.71
CA GLU A 88 14.51 -18.82 -4.58
C GLU A 88 14.14 -20.31 -4.63
N ASP A 89 13.86 -20.86 -5.81
CA ASP A 89 13.58 -22.29 -5.98
C ASP A 89 14.81 -23.16 -5.67
N GLU A 90 16.00 -22.71 -6.04
CA GLU A 90 17.25 -23.39 -5.68
C GLU A 90 17.52 -23.32 -4.16
N LEU A 91 17.28 -22.18 -3.52
CA LEU A 91 17.38 -22.06 -2.06
C LEU A 91 16.34 -22.91 -1.31
N ARG A 92 15.15 -23.14 -1.90
CA ARG A 92 14.17 -24.11 -1.38
C ARG A 92 14.69 -25.54 -1.50
N LYS A 93 15.23 -25.93 -2.66
CA LYS A 93 15.84 -27.25 -2.87
C LYS A 93 16.98 -27.52 -1.89
N ASN A 94 17.77 -26.49 -1.58
CA ASN A 94 18.88 -26.56 -0.60
C ASN A 94 18.41 -26.48 0.87
N GLY A 95 17.10 -26.42 1.14
CA GLY A 95 16.53 -26.41 2.48
C GLY A 95 16.77 -25.12 3.28
N ILE A 96 17.22 -24.03 2.62
CA ILE A 96 17.50 -22.74 3.26
C ILE A 96 16.21 -21.93 3.43
N ILE A 97 15.32 -21.98 2.42
CA ILE A 97 13.96 -21.45 2.52
C ILE A 97 13.05 -22.60 2.95
N THR A 98 12.64 -22.60 4.22
CA THR A 98 11.87 -23.69 4.82
C THR A 98 10.37 -23.42 4.91
N THR A 99 9.96 -22.16 4.79
CA THR A 99 8.54 -21.79 4.87
C THR A 99 7.96 -21.59 3.48
N ASP A 100 6.95 -22.38 3.15
CA ASP A 100 6.11 -22.12 1.99
C ASP A 100 5.44 -20.76 2.12
N LYS A 101 5.39 -20.05 1.00
CA LYS A 101 4.75 -18.74 0.91
C LYS A 101 3.24 -18.93 1.10
N LYS A 102 2.77 -18.81 2.35
CA LYS A 102 1.33 -18.78 2.60
C LYS A 102 0.69 -17.65 1.81
N THR A 103 -0.29 -17.97 0.99
CA THR A 103 -1.05 -16.94 0.28
C THR A 103 -1.83 -16.08 1.28
N ASN A 104 -2.20 -14.85 0.90
CA ASN A 104 -3.06 -14.01 1.75
C ASN A 104 -4.40 -14.70 2.06
N ILE A 105 -4.85 -15.60 1.17
CA ILE A 105 -6.04 -16.42 1.35
C ILE A 105 -5.81 -17.44 2.47
N GLU A 106 -4.73 -18.21 2.41
CA GLU A 106 -4.38 -19.19 3.46
C GLU A 106 -4.13 -18.53 4.83
N VAL A 107 -3.53 -17.34 4.86
CA VAL A 107 -3.39 -16.57 6.10
C VAL A 107 -4.76 -16.14 6.63
N GLY A 108 -5.66 -15.70 5.75
CA GLY A 108 -7.03 -15.35 6.09
C GLY A 108 -7.82 -16.55 6.64
N GLU A 109 -7.75 -17.69 5.98
CA GLU A 109 -8.39 -18.94 6.40
C GLU A 109 -7.82 -19.45 7.74
N GLY A 110 -6.50 -19.36 7.93
CA GLY A 110 -5.85 -19.68 9.19
C GLY A 110 -6.35 -18.82 10.36
N ASN A 111 -6.50 -17.51 10.14
CA ASN A 111 -7.04 -16.59 11.13
C ASN A 111 -8.51 -16.88 11.45
N VAL A 112 -9.32 -17.16 10.43
CA VAL A 112 -10.74 -17.55 10.61
C VAL A 112 -10.84 -18.82 11.45
N LYS A 113 -10.03 -19.84 11.15
CA LYS A 113 -10.03 -21.11 11.89
C LYS A 113 -9.58 -20.91 13.34
N ALA A 114 -8.51 -20.14 13.55
CA ALA A 114 -8.03 -19.81 14.90
C ALA A 114 -9.08 -19.04 15.70
N PHE A 115 -9.74 -18.06 15.09
CA PHE A 115 -10.78 -17.26 15.74
C PHE A 115 -12.02 -18.10 16.07
N SER A 116 -12.48 -18.96 15.15
CA SER A 116 -13.61 -19.87 15.43
C SER A 116 -13.28 -20.84 16.57
N THR A 117 -12.05 -21.34 16.62
CA THR A 117 -11.57 -22.18 17.73
C THR A 117 -11.60 -21.42 19.06
N PHE A 118 -11.15 -20.16 19.05
CA PHE A 118 -11.23 -19.30 20.22
C PHE A 118 -12.68 -19.10 20.70
N LEU A 119 -13.63 -18.78 19.81
CA LEU A 119 -15.04 -18.60 20.17
C LEU A 119 -15.62 -19.86 20.80
N ASN A 120 -15.39 -21.02 20.17
CA ASN A 120 -15.89 -22.30 20.66
C ASN A 120 -15.30 -22.67 22.03
N ASN A 121 -14.02 -22.37 22.25
CA ASN A 121 -13.39 -22.62 23.55
C ASN A 121 -13.97 -21.72 24.64
N ARG A 122 -14.26 -20.44 24.33
CA ARG A 122 -14.86 -19.50 25.28
C ARG A 122 -16.33 -19.79 25.56
N LEU A 123 -17.08 -20.32 24.59
CA LEU A 123 -18.46 -20.77 24.80
C LEU A 123 -18.56 -21.96 25.76
N LYS A 124 -17.53 -22.81 25.80
CA LYS A 124 -17.45 -23.95 26.74
C LYS A 124 -16.96 -23.54 28.13
N ASP A 125 -16.45 -22.33 28.27
CA ASP A 125 -15.87 -21.82 29.50
C ASP A 125 -16.91 -21.03 30.32
N ASN A 126 -17.48 -21.68 31.32
CA ASN A 126 -18.49 -21.08 32.20
C ASN A 126 -17.95 -19.94 33.09
N SER A 127 -16.62 -19.75 33.14
CA SER A 127 -15.99 -18.65 33.87
C SER A 127 -15.80 -17.40 33.01
N TYR A 128 -15.95 -17.52 31.69
CA TYR A 128 -15.74 -16.42 30.76
C TYR A 128 -16.93 -15.47 30.70
N TYR A 129 -16.64 -14.16 30.67
CA TYR A 129 -17.63 -13.10 30.56
C TYR A 129 -17.57 -12.46 29.17
N TRP A 130 -18.69 -12.51 28.45
CA TRP A 130 -18.80 -11.95 27.11
C TRP A 130 -19.02 -10.43 27.16
N PRO A 131 -18.24 -9.62 26.42
CA PRO A 131 -18.40 -8.18 26.44
C PRO A 131 -19.68 -7.77 25.70
N LYS A 132 -20.60 -7.11 26.39
CA LYS A 132 -21.90 -6.65 25.86
C LYS A 132 -21.85 -5.14 25.60
N ASN A 133 -22.41 -4.70 24.46
CA ASN A 133 -22.52 -3.29 24.10
C ASN A 133 -23.82 -2.67 24.64
N ASN A 134 -23.99 -1.35 24.44
CA ASN A 134 -25.19 -0.61 24.84
C ASN A 134 -26.50 -1.13 24.19
N LYS A 135 -26.41 -1.80 23.03
CA LYS A 135 -27.54 -2.40 22.30
C LYS A 135 -27.80 -3.86 22.67
N GLY A 136 -27.02 -4.39 23.61
CA GLY A 136 -27.14 -5.75 24.09
C GLY A 136 -26.57 -6.85 23.21
N GLY A 137 -25.77 -6.53 22.21
CA GLY A 137 -24.97 -7.51 21.45
C GLY A 137 -23.50 -7.55 21.90
N ILE A 138 -22.72 -8.49 21.38
CA ILE A 138 -21.29 -8.60 21.63
C ILE A 138 -20.58 -7.37 21.08
N TYR A 139 -19.76 -6.77 21.93
CA TYR A 139 -18.90 -5.68 21.56
C TYR A 139 -17.69 -6.20 20.77
N ARG A 140 -17.85 -6.24 19.43
CA ARG A 140 -16.93 -6.86 18.47
C ARG A 140 -15.46 -6.39 18.57
N ARG A 141 -15.24 -5.15 19.00
CA ARG A 141 -13.90 -4.59 19.20
C ARG A 141 -13.17 -5.25 20.37
N ILE A 142 -13.88 -5.42 21.49
CA ILE A 142 -13.33 -6.00 22.72
C ILE A 142 -13.05 -7.49 22.55
N ILE A 143 -13.97 -8.23 21.89
CA ILE A 143 -13.74 -9.66 21.62
C ILE A 143 -12.51 -9.88 20.73
N TRP A 144 -12.24 -8.97 19.80
CA TRP A 144 -11.01 -9.01 19.01
C TRP A 144 -9.78 -8.74 19.86
N ALA A 145 -9.81 -7.74 20.73
CA ALA A 145 -8.74 -7.42 21.65
C ALA A 145 -8.35 -8.63 22.52
N TYR A 146 -9.34 -9.33 23.06
CA TYR A 146 -9.12 -10.56 23.84
C TYR A 146 -8.55 -11.71 23.01
N PHE A 147 -8.90 -11.83 21.73
CA PHE A 147 -8.34 -12.86 20.87
C PHE A 147 -6.84 -12.62 20.56
N ILE A 148 -6.45 -11.36 20.33
CA ILE A 148 -5.06 -11.01 20.02
C ILE A 148 -4.20 -10.74 21.27
N ASP A 149 -4.79 -10.87 22.45
CA ASP A 149 -4.15 -10.63 23.75
C ASP A 149 -3.57 -9.20 23.88
N VAL A 150 -4.40 -8.20 23.59
CA VAL A 150 -4.05 -6.79 23.66
C VAL A 150 -5.12 -6.02 24.45
N SER A 151 -4.71 -4.96 25.16
CA SER A 151 -5.64 -4.06 25.84
C SER A 151 -6.72 -3.52 24.87
N PRO A 152 -8.01 -3.52 25.26
CA PRO A 152 -9.08 -3.07 24.37
C PRO A 152 -8.95 -1.62 23.89
N GLU A 153 -8.28 -0.76 24.66
CA GLU A 153 -8.04 0.65 24.31
C GLU A 153 -7.10 0.81 23.11
N LEU A 154 -6.22 -0.16 22.85
CA LEU A 154 -5.29 -0.13 21.73
C LEU A 154 -5.92 -0.60 20.41
N VAL A 155 -7.10 -1.23 20.50
CA VAL A 155 -7.81 -1.76 19.34
C VAL A 155 -8.79 -0.72 18.85
N LYS A 156 -8.55 -0.17 17.65
CA LYS A 156 -9.44 0.83 17.05
C LYS A 156 -10.73 0.24 16.49
N SER A 157 -10.64 -0.94 15.87
CA SER A 157 -11.79 -1.57 15.20
C SER A 157 -11.68 -3.09 15.17
N ALA A 158 -12.85 -3.73 15.04
CA ALA A 158 -12.93 -5.15 14.74
C ALA A 158 -12.47 -5.44 13.30
N PRO A 159 -11.90 -6.63 13.04
CA PRO A 159 -11.43 -6.97 11.71
C PRO A 159 -12.60 -7.21 10.74
N SER A 160 -12.39 -6.88 9.47
CA SER A 160 -13.44 -6.97 8.44
C SER A 160 -13.92 -8.38 8.13
N PHE A 161 -13.17 -9.43 8.49
CA PHE A 161 -13.60 -10.81 8.28
C PHE A 161 -14.75 -11.21 9.21
N PHE A 162 -15.00 -10.48 10.31
CA PHE A 162 -16.17 -10.71 11.17
C PHE A 162 -17.49 -10.53 10.42
N THR A 163 -17.52 -9.66 9.41
CA THR A 163 -18.72 -9.40 8.61
C THR A 163 -18.67 -10.08 7.24
N ARG A 164 -17.47 -10.26 6.67
CA ARG A 164 -17.31 -10.86 5.33
C ARG A 164 -17.35 -12.39 5.33
N ASN A 165 -16.90 -13.04 6.40
CA ASN A 165 -16.94 -14.50 6.49
C ASN A 165 -18.27 -14.94 7.09
N ILE A 166 -19.07 -15.67 6.31
CA ILE A 166 -20.43 -16.09 6.69
C ILE A 166 -20.39 -16.94 7.97
N ALA A 167 -19.47 -17.90 8.09
CA ALA A 167 -19.41 -18.79 9.25
C ALA A 167 -19.10 -18.03 10.54
N ILE A 168 -18.12 -17.11 10.53
CA ILE A 168 -17.81 -16.28 11.71
C ILE A 168 -18.96 -15.33 12.02
N LYS A 169 -19.56 -14.71 11.00
CA LYS A 169 -20.69 -13.82 11.17
C LYS A 169 -21.84 -14.53 11.88
N THR A 170 -22.24 -15.71 11.39
CA THR A 170 -23.30 -16.53 11.98
C THR A 170 -22.96 -16.95 13.41
N GLN A 171 -21.72 -17.40 13.68
CA GLN A 171 -21.31 -17.74 15.06
C GLN A 171 -21.41 -16.54 16.01
N LEU A 172 -20.99 -15.36 15.58
CA LEU A 172 -21.07 -14.17 16.42
C LEU A 172 -22.53 -13.71 16.62
N GLU A 173 -23.40 -13.88 15.62
CA GLU A 173 -24.84 -13.61 15.73
C GLU A 173 -25.53 -14.59 16.69
N GLU A 174 -25.17 -15.87 16.65
CA GLU A 174 -25.65 -16.87 17.62
C GLU A 174 -25.27 -16.48 19.05
N ILE A 175 -24.03 -16.05 19.26
CA ILE A 175 -23.58 -15.57 20.58
C ILE A 175 -24.34 -14.30 20.98
N ASP A 176 -24.63 -13.37 20.06
CA ASP A 176 -25.50 -12.22 20.35
C ASP A 176 -26.88 -12.66 20.85
N LEU A 177 -27.49 -13.65 20.20
CA LEU A 177 -28.77 -14.22 20.63
C LEU A 177 -28.67 -14.86 22.02
N MET A 178 -27.58 -15.58 22.31
CA MET A 178 -27.35 -16.15 23.64
C MET A 178 -27.21 -15.05 24.71
N ILE A 179 -26.61 -13.91 24.39
CA ILE A 179 -26.54 -12.75 25.29
C ILE A 179 -27.91 -12.16 25.53
N VAL A 180 -28.71 -11.97 24.48
CA VAL A 180 -30.07 -11.41 24.59
C VAL A 180 -30.98 -12.32 25.39
N ASN A 181 -30.80 -13.64 25.27
CA ASN A 181 -31.56 -14.65 26.01
C ASN A 181 -30.98 -14.96 27.40
N ASP A 182 -29.99 -14.19 27.89
CA ASP A 182 -29.31 -14.37 29.17
C ASP A 182 -28.75 -15.80 29.40
N GLN A 183 -28.36 -16.48 28.32
CA GLN A 183 -27.86 -17.86 28.36
C GLN A 183 -26.36 -17.94 28.70
N ILE A 184 -25.64 -16.83 28.61
CA ILE A 184 -24.20 -16.74 28.88
C ILE A 184 -23.89 -15.54 29.78
N LYS A 185 -22.78 -15.64 30.53
CA LYS A 185 -22.32 -14.54 31.40
C LYS A 185 -21.80 -13.38 30.56
N THR A 186 -22.09 -12.16 31.00
CA THR A 186 -21.71 -10.94 30.28
C THR A 186 -21.03 -9.91 31.17
N LEU A 187 -20.18 -9.10 30.55
CA LEU A 187 -19.55 -7.92 31.14
C LEU A 187 -20.04 -6.69 30.38
N ASP A 188 -20.56 -5.69 31.10
CA ASP A 188 -21.16 -4.52 30.48
C ASP A 188 -20.09 -3.51 30.02
N TYR A 189 -20.16 -3.15 28.74
CA TYR A 189 -19.36 -2.10 28.10
C TYR A 189 -20.24 -1.01 27.49
N SER A 190 -21.47 -0.84 27.98
CA SER A 190 -22.43 0.16 27.51
C SER A 190 -21.84 1.57 27.39
N SER A 191 -21.11 2.02 28.41
CA SER A 191 -20.48 3.35 28.45
C SER A 191 -19.39 3.52 27.38
N ALA A 192 -18.47 2.56 27.27
CA ALA A 192 -17.41 2.56 26.27
C ALA A 192 -17.97 2.47 24.85
N SER A 193 -18.98 1.63 24.63
CA SER A 193 -19.67 1.50 23.35
C SER A 193 -20.40 2.78 22.96
N ALA A 194 -21.05 3.46 23.91
CA ALA A 194 -21.73 4.72 23.64
C ALA A 194 -20.74 5.83 23.25
N LEU A 195 -19.60 5.92 23.93
CA LEU A 195 -18.54 6.87 23.59
C LEU A 195 -17.97 6.64 22.19
N ASP A 196 -17.73 5.38 21.82
CA ASP A 196 -17.31 5.03 20.46
C ASP A 196 -18.33 5.46 19.40
N GLU A 197 -19.62 5.14 19.61
CA GLU A 197 -20.69 5.48 18.67
C GLU A 197 -20.81 7.00 18.48
N MET A 198 -20.65 7.77 19.57
CA MET A 198 -20.63 9.24 19.52
C MET A 198 -19.40 9.76 18.76
N SER A 199 -18.22 9.20 19.01
CA SER A 199 -17.00 9.56 18.28
C SER A 199 -17.14 9.31 16.78
N ASP A 200 -17.62 8.12 16.38
CA ASP A 200 -17.78 7.76 14.97
C ASP A 200 -18.81 8.65 14.26
N THR A 201 -19.93 8.96 14.91
CA THR A 201 -20.95 9.85 14.33
C THR A 201 -20.45 11.28 14.18
N MET A 202 -19.74 11.82 15.16
CA MET A 202 -19.15 13.17 15.08
C MET A 202 -18.06 13.25 14.00
N LEU A 203 -17.16 12.26 13.94
CA LEU A 203 -16.10 12.19 12.93
C LEU A 203 -16.67 12.02 11.52
N SER A 204 -17.71 11.20 11.34
CA SER A 204 -18.36 11.00 10.05
C SER A 204 -19.03 12.29 9.55
N ARG A 205 -19.69 13.04 10.44
CA ARG A 205 -20.25 14.37 10.11
C ARG A 205 -19.16 15.36 9.71
N ALA A 206 -18.06 15.43 10.46
CA ALA A 206 -16.93 16.30 10.14
C ALA A 206 -16.32 15.96 8.77
N LEU A 207 -16.11 14.67 8.48
CA LEU A 207 -15.60 14.21 7.18
C LEU A 207 -16.56 14.54 6.02
N SER A 208 -17.87 14.42 6.24
CA SER A 208 -18.87 14.79 5.24
C SER A 208 -18.78 16.28 4.90
N ASN A 209 -18.64 17.14 5.91
CA ASN A 209 -18.49 18.59 5.71
C ASN A 209 -17.20 18.91 4.95
N ILE A 210 -16.07 18.31 5.32
CA ILE A 210 -14.79 18.50 4.62
C ILE A 210 -14.89 18.06 3.15
N ARG A 211 -15.58 16.95 2.85
CA ARG A 211 -15.79 16.50 1.46
C ARG A 211 -16.65 17.48 0.67
N LEU A 212 -17.66 18.07 1.30
CA LEU A 212 -18.50 19.09 0.68
C LEU A 212 -17.69 20.36 0.38
N GLU A 213 -16.90 20.85 1.35
CA GLU A 213 -16.01 21.98 1.16
C GLU A 213 -15.00 21.72 0.04
N LEU A 214 -14.35 20.56 0.02
CA LEU A 214 -13.41 20.18 -1.04
C LEU A 214 -14.07 20.16 -2.42
N LYS A 215 -15.30 19.65 -2.51
CA LYS A 215 -16.08 19.68 -3.76
C LYS A 215 -16.32 21.13 -4.21
N ASN A 216 -16.75 22.00 -3.30
CA ASN A 216 -17.03 23.41 -3.60
C ASN A 216 -15.75 24.16 -4.04
N THR A 217 -14.63 23.96 -3.34
CA THR A 217 -13.35 24.57 -3.73
C THR A 217 -12.85 24.05 -5.07
N LYS A 218 -13.10 22.78 -5.39
CA LYS A 218 -12.71 22.20 -6.69
C LYS A 218 -13.53 22.77 -7.83
N THR A 219 -14.83 23.00 -7.63
CA THR A 219 -15.68 23.66 -8.62
C THR A 219 -15.27 25.11 -8.81
N GLU A 220 -14.95 25.83 -7.74
CA GLU A 220 -14.46 27.21 -7.81
C GLU A 220 -13.12 27.30 -8.55
N LEU A 221 -12.17 26.40 -8.27
CA LEU A 221 -10.90 26.33 -9.01
C LEU A 221 -11.08 26.02 -10.49
N PHE A 222 -12.07 25.20 -10.85
CA PHE A 222 -12.38 24.94 -12.25
C PHE A 222 -12.89 26.21 -12.94
N LEU A 223 -13.84 26.90 -12.33
CA LEU A 223 -14.37 28.18 -12.85
C LEU A 223 -13.28 29.23 -12.99
N LEU A 224 -12.39 29.37 -12.00
CA LEU A 224 -11.27 30.30 -12.06
C LEU A 224 -10.27 29.95 -13.17
N ARG A 225 -10.04 28.65 -13.43
CA ARG A 225 -9.18 28.21 -14.53
C ARG A 225 -9.79 28.52 -15.90
N GLU A 226 -11.09 28.34 -16.04
CA GLU A 226 -11.84 28.68 -17.25
C GLU A 226 -11.79 30.19 -17.51
N GLN A 227 -12.08 31.01 -16.49
CA GLN A 227 -11.98 32.47 -16.57
C GLN A 227 -10.55 32.94 -16.91
N ASN A 228 -9.52 32.34 -16.30
CA ASN A 228 -8.13 32.69 -16.63
C ASN A 228 -7.78 32.35 -18.08
N ALA A 229 -8.25 31.21 -18.61
CA ALA A 229 -8.02 30.86 -20.00
C ALA A 229 -8.68 31.86 -20.97
N ASP A 230 -9.90 32.30 -20.66
CA ASP A 230 -10.61 33.33 -21.42
C ASP A 230 -9.85 34.67 -21.37
N PHE A 231 -9.39 35.09 -20.20
CA PHE A 231 -8.63 36.33 -20.05
C PHE A 231 -7.27 36.27 -20.76
N GLU A 232 -6.56 35.13 -20.72
CA GLU A 232 -5.32 34.94 -21.48
C GLU A 232 -5.56 35.03 -23.00
N GLN A 233 -6.68 34.48 -23.49
CA GLN A 233 -7.05 34.58 -24.90
C GLN A 233 -7.33 36.03 -25.28
N GLN A 234 -8.13 36.75 -24.49
CA GLN A 234 -8.43 38.16 -24.73
C GLN A 234 -7.15 39.02 -24.73
N LEU A 235 -6.23 38.78 -23.79
CA LEU A 235 -4.94 39.48 -23.74
C LEU A 235 -4.13 39.25 -25.01
N LYS A 236 -4.02 38.01 -25.50
CA LYS A 236 -3.33 37.71 -26.77
C LYS A 236 -3.97 38.41 -27.97
N GLU A 237 -5.30 38.48 -28.01
CA GLU A 237 -6.02 39.20 -29.05
C GLU A 237 -5.71 40.70 -29.01
N TYR A 238 -5.73 41.32 -27.82
CA TYR A 238 -5.36 42.73 -27.66
C TYR A 238 -3.92 43.00 -28.05
N GLU A 239 -2.96 42.20 -27.60
CA GLU A 239 -1.54 42.32 -27.99
C GLU A 239 -1.35 42.18 -29.50
N SER A 240 -2.08 41.27 -30.15
CA SER A 240 -2.01 41.09 -31.61
C SER A 240 -2.57 42.30 -32.36
N LYS A 241 -3.69 42.87 -31.88
CA LYS A 241 -4.29 44.09 -32.45
C LYS A 241 -3.37 45.29 -32.28
N GLU A 242 -2.75 45.44 -31.11
CA GLU A 242 -1.80 46.52 -30.83
C GLU A 242 -0.56 46.42 -31.73
N LYS A 243 0.05 45.22 -31.83
CA LYS A 243 1.18 44.98 -32.76
C LYS A 243 0.81 45.29 -34.21
N ALA A 244 -0.40 44.92 -34.64
CA ALA A 244 -0.88 45.22 -35.99
C ALA A 244 -1.09 46.72 -36.23
N LEU A 245 -1.59 47.47 -35.23
CA LEU A 245 -1.74 48.93 -35.31
C LEU A 245 -0.37 49.63 -35.39
N ILE A 246 0.59 49.22 -34.57
CA ILE A 246 1.97 49.76 -34.61
C ILE A 246 2.62 49.47 -35.96
N ALA A 247 2.52 48.24 -36.48
CA ALA A 247 3.07 47.87 -37.77
C ALA A 247 2.43 48.67 -38.93
N LYS A 248 1.11 48.90 -38.90
CA LYS A 248 0.41 49.75 -39.87
C LYS A 248 0.87 51.21 -39.78
N GLY A 249 1.07 51.75 -38.58
CA GLY A 249 1.60 53.09 -38.38
C GLY A 249 3.02 53.26 -38.95
N ILE A 250 3.90 52.28 -38.74
CA ILE A 250 5.26 52.29 -39.29
C ILE A 250 5.25 52.22 -40.83
N ASN A 251 4.38 51.39 -41.41
CA ASN A 251 4.25 51.27 -42.86
C ASN A 251 3.67 52.55 -43.49
N ALA A 252 2.70 53.20 -42.84
CA ALA A 252 2.16 54.48 -43.29
C ALA A 252 3.22 55.60 -43.23
N PHE A 253 4.06 55.61 -42.19
CA PHE A 253 5.16 56.58 -42.06
C PHE A 253 6.23 56.40 -43.15
N LYS A 254 6.60 55.16 -43.47
CA LYS A 254 7.56 54.86 -44.57
C LYS A 254 7.02 55.25 -45.95
N ALA A 255 5.72 55.06 -46.19
CA ALA A 255 5.08 55.47 -47.44
C ALA A 255 4.99 56.99 -47.60
N GLY A 256 4.75 57.74 -46.51
CA GLY A 256 4.70 59.20 -46.54
C GLY A 256 6.07 59.89 -46.58
N SER A 257 7.14 59.21 -46.14
CA SER A 257 8.51 59.74 -46.16
C SER A 257 9.27 59.46 -47.46
N SER A 258 8.61 58.85 -48.45
CA SER A 258 9.14 58.62 -49.80
C SER A 258 8.67 59.73 -50.75
N HIS A 259 9.14 60.96 -50.54
CA HIS A 259 8.98 62.11 -51.44
C HIS A 259 10.25 62.95 -51.46
#